data_AF-A0A9D3VXG5-F1
#
_entry.id   AF-A0A9D3VXG5-F1
#
_cell.length_a   1.000
_cell.length_b   1.000
_cell.length_c   1.000
_cell.angle_alpha   90.00
_cell.angle_beta   90.00
_cell.angle_gamma   90.00
#
_symmetry.space_group_name_H-M   'P 1'
#
loop_
_entity.id
_entity.type
_entity.pdbx_description
1 polymer ?
#
loop_
_entity_poly.entity_id
_entity_poly.type
_entity_poly.pdbx_seq_one_letter_code
_entity_poly.pdbx_strand_id
1 'polypeptide(L)'
;MICTYSLEVSQAIEDGQSRVSNSTLIRRILQFLDLIGQWRLRYVSREENKAIDFLAKISSDRKQAAQVFDEVSGELIAILKFVTASDVFVS
;
A
#
# COMPACT_ATOMS: atom_id res chain seq x y z
N MET A 1 -8.25 6.76 -2.16
CA MET A 1 -6.91 7.13 -2.66
C MET A 1 -5.97 5.95 -2.41
N ILE A 2 -5.14 5.56 -3.38
CA ILE A 2 -4.20 4.44 -3.27
C ILE A 2 -2.78 4.99 -3.40
N CYS A 3 -1.89 4.63 -2.49
CA CYS A 3 -0.51 5.10 -2.47
C CYS A 3 0.45 3.97 -2.86
N THR A 4 1.45 4.28 -3.68
CA THR A 4 2.52 3.35 -4.06
C THR A 4 3.87 4.06 -4.03
N TYR A 5 4.94 3.37 -3.64
CA TYR A 5 6.31 3.84 -3.80
C TYR A 5 7.01 3.18 -4.99
N SER A 6 6.30 2.33 -5.75
CA SER A 6 6.82 1.73 -6.97
C SER A 6 6.40 2.58 -8.17
N LEU A 7 7.39 3.26 -8.77
CA LEU A 7 7.22 3.99 -10.03
C LEU A 7 6.78 3.05 -11.16
N GLU A 8 7.34 1.85 -11.21
CA GLU A 8 7.00 0.83 -12.21
C GLU A 8 5.52 0.45 -12.12
N VAL A 9 4.99 0.23 -10.91
CA VAL A 9 3.57 -0.07 -10.71
C VAL A 9 2.70 1.13 -11.09
N SER A 10 3.14 2.35 -10.72
CA SER A 10 2.41 3.58 -11.07
C SER A 10 2.27 3.73 -12.58
N GLN A 11 3.37 3.58 -13.31
CA GLN A 11 3.39 3.66 -14.77
C GLN A 11 2.61 2.52 -15.41
N ALA A 12 2.76 1.29 -14.94
CA ALA A 12 2.06 0.15 -15.50
C ALA A 12 0.53 0.25 -15.38
N ILE A 13 0.03 0.87 -14.30
CA ILE A 13 -1.41 1.13 -14.13
C ILE A 13 -1.87 2.28 -15.03
N GLU A 14 -1.11 3.37 -15.11
CA GLU A 14 -1.44 4.52 -15.97
C GLU A 14 -1.42 4.14 -17.47
N ASP A 15 -0.38 3.44 -17.91
CA ASP A 15 -0.30 2.87 -19.26
C ASP A 15 -1.43 1.87 -19.52
N GLY A 16 -1.76 1.04 -18.52
CA GLY A 16 -2.84 0.06 -18.59
C GLY A 16 -4.24 0.67 -18.65
N GLN A 17 -4.43 1.90 -18.15
CA GLN A 17 -5.67 2.65 -18.36
C GLN A 17 -5.78 3.18 -19.79
N SER A 18 -4.68 3.70 -20.33
CA SER A 18 -4.67 4.27 -21.67
C SER A 18 -4.68 3.22 -22.78
N ARG A 19 -4.20 2.01 -22.49
CA ARG A 19 -4.04 0.90 -23.44
C ARG A 19 -4.35 -0.43 -22.77
N VAL A 20 -4.89 -1.39 -23.53
CA VAL A 20 -5.08 -2.75 -22.99
C VAL A 20 -3.73 -3.36 -22.65
N SER A 21 -3.46 -3.55 -21.35
CA SER A 21 -2.24 -4.18 -20.87
C SER A 21 -2.21 -5.68 -21.19
N ASN A 22 -1.07 -6.17 -21.68
CA ASN A 22 -0.82 -7.60 -21.89
C ASN A 22 -0.58 -8.37 -20.58
N SER A 23 -0.33 -7.67 -19.47
CA SER A 23 -0.18 -8.30 -18.16
C SER A 23 -1.54 -8.66 -17.58
N THR A 24 -1.78 -9.96 -17.38
CA THR A 24 -3.00 -10.45 -16.73
C THR A 24 -3.19 -9.87 -15.32
N LEU A 25 -2.09 -9.61 -14.60
CA LEU A 25 -2.13 -9.00 -13.28
C LEU A 25 -2.62 -7.55 -13.35
N ILE A 26 -2.06 -6.73 -14.24
CA ILE A 26 -2.47 -5.33 -14.42
C ILE A 26 -3.94 -5.26 -14.84
N ARG A 27 -4.36 -6.10 -15.79
CA ARG A 27 -5.76 -6.19 -16.20
C ARG A 27 -6.69 -6.50 -15.03
N ARG A 28 -6.35 -7.45 -14.17
CA ARG A 28 -7.17 -7.77 -12.97
C ARG A 28 -7.21 -6.60 -12.00
N ILE A 29 -6.08 -5.95 -11.75
CA ILE A 29 -6.01 -4.77 -10.88
C ILE A 29 -6.94 -3.68 -11.42
N LEU A 30 -6.87 -3.35 -12.71
CA LEU A 30 -7.74 -2.35 -13.33
C LEU A 30 -9.23 -2.72 -13.21
N GLN A 31 -9.59 -3.99 -13.43
CA GLN A 31 -10.96 -4.47 -13.22
C GLN A 31 -11.44 -4.27 -11.78
N PHE A 32 -10.59 -4.55 -10.79
CA PHE A 32 -10.95 -4.27 -9.39
C PHE A 32 -11.11 -2.78 -9.12
N LEU A 33 -10.23 -1.96 -9.70
CA LEU A 33 -10.30 -0.52 -9.56
C LEU A 33 -11.56 0.08 -10.20
N ASP A 34 -12.01 -0.46 -11.34
CA ASP A 34 -13.28 -0.10 -11.97
C ASP A 34 -14.48 -0.43 -11.07
N LEU A 35 -14.44 -1.55 -10.34
CA LEU A 35 -15.51 -1.93 -9.39
C LEU A 35 -15.59 -0.99 -8.19
N ILE A 36 -14.46 -0.41 -7.77
CA ILE A 36 -14.40 0.57 -6.67
C ILE A 36 -14.95 1.93 -7.13
N GLY A 37 -15.04 2.16 -8.44
CA GLY A 37 -15.54 3.39 -9.04
C GLY A 37 -14.47 4.48 -9.02
N GLN A 38 -14.51 5.36 -8.02
CA GLN A 38 -13.57 6.48 -7.95
C GLN A 38 -12.31 6.13 -7.17
N TRP A 39 -11.17 6.19 -7.86
CA TRP A 39 -9.86 6.00 -7.26
C TRP A 39 -8.84 6.96 -7.87
N ARG A 40 -7.76 7.19 -7.13
CA ARG A 40 -6.60 7.94 -7.59
C ARG A 40 -5.37 7.26 -7.05
N LEU A 41 -4.42 6.96 -7.95
CA LEU A 41 -3.11 6.47 -7.59
C LEU A 41 -2.20 7.67 -7.33
N ARG A 42 -1.45 7.63 -6.23
CA ARG A 42 -0.46 8.63 -5.87
C ARG A 42 0.86 7.95 -5.59
N TYR A 43 1.92 8.45 -6.23
CA TYR A 43 3.27 8.08 -5.85
C TYR A 43 3.64 8.77 -4.53
N VAL A 44 4.23 8.01 -3.61
CA VAL A 44 4.81 8.50 -2.36
C VAL A 44 6.23 7.96 -2.21
N SER A 45 7.09 8.66 -1.48
CA SER A 45 8.42 8.15 -1.18
C SER A 45 8.33 6.86 -0.36
N ARG A 46 9.38 6.03 -0.42
CA ARG A 46 9.44 4.84 0.43
C ARG A 46 9.45 5.22 1.90
N GLU A 47 10.05 6.35 2.23
CA GLU A 47 10.12 6.92 3.57
C GLU A 47 8.74 7.21 4.14
N GLU A 48 7.84 7.78 3.33
CA GLU A 48 6.43 8.01 3.70
C GLU A 48 5.65 6.70 3.81
N ASN A 49 6.03 5.66 3.07
CA ASN A 49 5.37 4.34 3.09
C ASN A 49 6.05 3.29 3.99
N LYS A 50 6.93 3.73 4.91
CA LYS A 50 7.71 2.84 5.80
C LYS A 50 6.86 1.87 6.61
N ALA A 51 5.71 2.32 7.11
CA ALA A 51 4.80 1.48 7.88
C ALA A 51 4.30 0.27 7.06
N ILE A 52 3.91 0.51 5.81
CA ILE A 52 3.44 -0.55 4.91
C ILE A 52 4.59 -1.46 4.47
N ASP A 53 5.77 -0.90 4.18
CA ASP A 53 6.98 -1.69 3.86
C ASP A 53 7.37 -2.61 5.03
N PHE A 54 7.26 -2.14 6.26
CA PHE A 54 7.50 -2.92 7.47
C PHE A 54 6.46 -4.05 7.65
N LEU A 55 5.17 -3.74 7.53
CA LEU A 55 4.09 -4.74 7.62
C LEU A 55 4.22 -5.80 6.52
N ALA A 56 4.55 -5.39 5.29
CA ALA A 56 4.78 -6.31 4.18
C ALA A 56 5.94 -7.27 4.50
N LYS A 57 7.06 -6.75 5.03
CA LYS A 57 8.21 -7.57 5.45
C LYS A 57 7.85 -8.56 6.56
N ILE A 58 7.14 -8.14 7.59
CA ILE A 58 6.68 -9.04 8.66
C ILE A 58 5.78 -10.12 8.10
N SER A 59 4.81 -9.75 7.24
CA SER A 59 3.88 -10.72 6.65
C SER A 59 4.58 -11.74 5.73
N SER A 60 5.68 -11.31 5.09
CA SER A 60 6.49 -12.16 4.21
C SER A 60 7.39 -13.11 5.01
N ASP A 61 7.77 -12.75 6.24
CA ASP A 61 8.58 -13.57 7.13
C ASP A 61 7.69 -14.37 8.10
N ARG A 62 7.29 -15.58 7.66
CA ARG A 62 6.41 -16.49 8.41
C ARG A 62 6.86 -16.77 9.85
N LYS A 63 8.16 -16.60 10.19
CA LYS A 63 8.67 -16.76 11.56
C LYS A 63 8.43 -15.52 12.44
N GLN A 64 8.54 -14.32 11.89
CA GLN A 64 8.32 -13.07 12.65
C GLN A 64 6.84 -12.77 12.86
N ALA A 65 5.97 -13.14 11.91
CA ALA A 65 4.52 -12.97 12.05
C ALA A 65 3.95 -13.67 13.30
N ALA A 66 4.58 -14.75 13.78
CA ALA A 66 4.19 -15.47 14.99
C ALA A 66 4.71 -14.80 16.28
N GLN A 67 5.90 -14.18 16.27
CA GLN A 67 6.48 -13.49 17.44
C GLN A 67 5.88 -12.10 17.67
N VAL A 68 5.34 -11.46 16.64
CA VAL A 68 4.67 -10.15 16.72
C VAL A 68 3.42 -10.19 17.62
N PHE A 69 2.79 -11.35 17.81
CA PHE A 69 1.61 -11.48 18.70
C PHE A 69 1.96 -11.40 20.20
N ASP A 70 3.19 -11.74 20.60
CA ASP A 70 3.58 -11.76 22.02
C ASP A 70 4.39 -10.51 22.45
N GLU A 71 5.08 -9.82 21.55
CA GLU A 71 6.06 -8.79 21.97
C GLU A 71 5.91 -7.40 21.34
N VAL A 72 5.09 -7.22 20.29
CA VAL A 72 5.08 -5.95 19.52
C VAL A 72 3.77 -5.20 19.69
N SER A 73 3.46 -4.80 20.93
CA SER A 73 2.37 -3.86 21.19
C SER A 73 2.86 -2.40 21.11
N GLY A 74 4.09 -2.08 21.54
CA GLY A 74 4.56 -0.70 21.64
C GLY A 74 4.77 0.02 20.30
N GLU A 75 5.58 -0.54 19.41
CA GLU A 75 5.97 0.11 18.15
C GLU A 75 4.85 0.08 17.10
N LEU A 76 4.09 -1.03 17.02
CA LEU A 76 2.91 -1.09 16.14
C LEU A 76 1.82 -0.12 16.60
N ILE A 77 1.59 0.06 17.90
CA ILE A 77 0.69 1.09 18.42
C ILE A 77 1.22 2.49 18.11
N ALA A 78 2.54 2.73 18.22
CA ALA A 78 3.13 4.03 17.88
C ALA A 78 2.98 4.36 16.39
N ILE A 79 3.19 3.39 15.50
CA ILE A 79 3.02 3.53 14.05
C ILE A 79 1.54 3.69 13.69
N LEU A 80 0.65 2.88 14.27
CA LEU A 80 -0.80 3.02 14.05
C LEU A 80 -1.31 4.38 14.55
N LYS A 81 -0.85 4.85 15.71
CA LYS A 81 -1.17 6.18 16.24
C LYS A 81 -0.66 7.30 15.33
N PHE A 82 0.55 7.17 14.78
CA PHE A 82 1.10 8.14 13.84
C PHE A 82 0.28 8.22 12.53
N VAL A 83 -0.14 7.07 12.00
CA VAL A 83 -1.02 7.00 10.81
C VAL A 83 -2.38 7.62 11.11
N THR A 84 -3.02 7.26 12.23
CA THR A 84 -4.33 7.84 12.60
C THR A 84 -4.27 9.32 12.95
N ALA A 85 -3.16 9.83 13.49
CA ALA A 85 -3.00 11.25 13.79
C ALA A 85 -2.78 12.10 12.53
N SER A 86 -2.22 11.52 11.47
CA SER A 86 -1.96 12.23 10.21
C SER A 86 -3.23 12.45 9.39
N ASP A 87 -4.26 11.61 9.56
CA ASP A 87 -5.58 11.77 8.94
C ASP A 87 -6.48 12.79 9.67
N VAL A 88 -6.10 13.27 10.87
CA VAL A 88 -6.90 14.22 11.68
C VAL A 88 -6.52 15.69 11.42
N PHE A 89 -5.42 15.97 10.70
CA PHE A 89 -4.95 17.34 10.42
C PHE A 89 -5.27 17.88 9.02
N VAL A 90 -6.11 17.17 8.25
CA VAL A 90 -6.68 17.71 7.00
C VAL A 90 -8.20 17.69 7.12
N SER A 91 -8.74 18.67 7.83
CA SER A 91 -10.16 19.03 7.86
C SER A 91 -10.27 20.54 7.78
#